data_AF-A0A6B3HII0-F1
#
_entry.id   AF-A0A6B3HII0-F1
#
_cell.length_a   1.000
_cell.length_b   1.000
_cell.length_c   1.000
_cell.angle_alpha   90.00
_cell.angle_beta   90.00
_cell.angle_gamma   90.00
#
_symmetry.space_group_name_H-M   'P 1'
#
loop_
_entity.id
_entity.type
_entity.pdbx_description
1 polymer ?
#
loop_
_entity_poly.entity_id
_entity_poly.type
_entity_poly.pdbx_seq_one_letter_code
_entity_poly.pdbx_strand_id
1 'polypeptide(L)' 'YPHMSVADNMGFALKIAGVNKTDIRAKVEEAAKMLDLTDYLDRKPKALSGGQRQRVAMGRAIVREPQVFL' A
#
# COMPACT_ATOMS: atom_id res chain seq x y z
N TYR A 1 -5.21 -1.87 -8.92
CA TYR A 1 -4.49 -1.28 -10.06
C TYR A 1 -3.43 -2.24 -10.58
N PRO A 2 -3.68 -2.96 -11.68
CA PRO A 2 -2.78 -4.02 -12.16
C PRO A 2 -1.46 -3.51 -12.76
N HIS A 3 -1.43 -2.25 -13.19
CA HIS A 3 -0.26 -1.61 -13.79
C HIS A 3 0.66 -0.89 -12.78
N MET A 4 0.19 -0.69 -11.53
CA MET A 4 0.93 -0.01 -10.46
C MET A 4 1.79 -1.01 -9.66
N SER A 5 2.88 -0.52 -9.06
CA SER A 5 3.62 -1.27 -8.03
C SER A 5 2.77 -1.45 -6.76
N VAL A 6 3.21 -2.29 -5.82
CA VAL A 6 2.56 -2.42 -4.51
C VAL A 6 2.56 -1.07 -3.77
N ALA A 7 3.71 -0.38 -3.75
CA ALA A 7 3.86 0.91 -3.11
C ALA A 7 2.90 1.95 -3.68
N ASP A 8 2.86 2.06 -5.01
CA ASP A 8 1.95 2.98 -5.71
C ASP A 8 0.48 2.64 -5.44
N ASN A 9 0.14 1.34 -5.43
CA ASN A 9 -1.23 0.88 -5.24
C ASN A 9 -1.72 1.19 -3.82
N MET A 10 -0.88 1.00 -2.81
CA MET A 10 -1.16 1.38 -1.42
C MET A 10 -1.30 2.90 -1.28
N GLY A 11 -0.32 3.67 -1.76
CA GLY A 11 -0.28 5.13 -1.61
C GLY A 11 -1.23 5.92 -2.53
N PHE A 12 -1.89 5.27 -3.50
CA PHE A 12 -2.65 5.97 -4.55
C PHE A 12 -3.71 6.93 -4.00
N ALA A 13 -4.40 6.55 -2.94
CA ALA A 13 -5.44 7.37 -2.32
C ALA A 13 -4.87 8.66 -1.70
N LEU A 14 -3.73 8.56 -1.03
CA LEU A 14 -3.03 9.70 -0.44
C LEU A 14 -2.50 10.64 -1.52
N LYS A 15 -2.03 10.08 -2.65
CA LYS A 15 -1.61 10.86 -3.82
C LYS A 15 -2.77 11.67 -4.39
N ILE A 16 -3.97 11.09 -4.50
CA ILE A 16 -5.18 11.81 -4.92
C ILE A 16 -5.54 12.91 -3.91
N ALA A 17 -5.37 12.64 -2.61
CA ALA A 17 -5.63 13.61 -1.54
C ALA A 17 -4.59 14.74 -1.44
N GLY A 18 -3.59 14.78 -2.33
CA GLY A 18 -2.56 15.83 -2.34
C GLY A 18 -1.52 15.72 -1.23
N VAL A 19 -1.43 14.56 -0.55
CA VAL A 19 -0.39 14.30 0.46
C VAL A 19 0.97 14.33 -0.22
N ASN A 20 1.98 14.92 0.43
CA ASN A 20 3.31 15.01 -0.16
C ASN A 20 3.95 13.62 -0.30
N LYS A 21 4.85 13.48 -1.28
CA LYS A 21 5.46 12.20 -1.65
C LYS A 21 6.25 11.54 -0.52
N THR A 22 6.89 12.34 0.34
CA THR A 22 7.69 11.85 1.47
C THR A 22 6.80 11.19 2.52
N ASP A 23 5.69 11.83 2.88
CA ASP A 23 4.72 11.31 3.84
C ASP A 23 4.00 10.06 3.30
N ILE A 24 3.65 10.06 2.01
CA ILE A 24 3.10 8.86 1.35
C ILE A 24 4.07 7.70 1.50
N ARG A 25 5.36 7.93 1.22
CA ARG A 25 6.37 6.88 1.30
C ARG A 25 6.52 6.36 2.73
N ALA A 26 6.58 7.24 3.73
CA ALA A 26 6.66 6.83 5.13
C ALA A 26 5.46 5.96 5.56
N LYS A 27 4.23 6.41 5.26
CA LYS A 27 3.00 5.65 5.59
C LYS A 27 2.95 4.29 4.86
N VAL A 28 3.36 4.25 3.60
CA VAL A 28 3.41 3.00 2.82
C VAL A 28 4.44 2.03 3.38
N GLU A 29 5.64 2.51 3.75
CA GLU A 29 6.69 1.67 4.34
C GLU A 29 6.27 1.11 5.70
N GLU A 30 5.60 1.91 6.53
CA GLU A 30 5.06 1.46 7.82
C GLU A 30 3.99 0.38 7.65
N ALA A 31 3.01 0.62 6.77
CA ALA A 31 1.97 -0.35 6.45
C ALA A 31 2.55 -1.64 5.84
N ALA A 32 3.58 -1.53 5.01
CA ALA A 32 4.24 -2.68 4.41
C ALA A 32 5.00 -3.53 5.43
N LYS A 33 5.61 -2.91 6.45
CA LYS A 33 6.24 -3.65 7.56
C LYS A 33 5.21 -4.44 8.37
N MET A 34 4.09 -3.81 8.72
CA MET A 34 3.01 -4.47 9.47
C MET A 34 2.39 -5.66 8.72
N LEU A 35 2.37 -5.59 7.40
CA LEU A 35 1.73 -6.60 6.54
C LEU A 35 2.72 -7.58 5.90
N ASP A 36 3.99 -7.56 6.28
CA ASP A 36 5.02 -8.41 5.68
C ASP A 36 5.04 -8.28 4.14
N LEU A 37 5.19 -7.03 3.69
CA LEU A 37 5.17 -6.61 2.27
C LEU A 37 6.41 -5.79 1.86
N THR A 38 7.34 -5.49 2.77
CA THR A 38 8.50 -4.61 2.53
C THR A 38 9.28 -5.00 1.27
N ASP A 39 9.59 -6.29 1.09
CA ASP A 39 10.37 -6.81 -0.05
C ASP A 39 9.58 -6.89 -1.37
N TYR A 40 8.31 -6.49 -1.34
CA TYR A 40 7.38 -6.58 -2.45
C TYR A 40 6.92 -5.20 -2.95
N LEU A 41 7.36 -4.11 -2.32
CA LEU A 41 6.92 -2.74 -2.60
C LEU A 41 7.04 -2.36 -4.09
N ASP A 42 8.11 -2.77 -4.75
CA ASP A 42 8.36 -2.45 -6.17
C ASP A 42 7.72 -3.45 -7.14
N ARG A 43 7.15 -4.55 -6.64
CA ARG A 43 6.55 -5.58 -7.49
C ARG A 43 5.18 -5.15 -8.00
N LYS A 44 4.80 -5.66 -9.17
CA LYS A 44 3.44 -5.52 -9.70
C LYS A 44 2.54 -6.65 -9.17
N PRO A 45 1.20 -6.46 -9.08
CA PRO A 45 0.27 -7.45 -8.55
C PRO A 45 0.35 -8.85 -9.19
N LYS A 46 0.73 -8.93 -10.46
CA LYS A 46 0.91 -10.21 -11.18
C LYS A 46 2.06 -11.08 -10.65
N ALA A 47 3.02 -10.47 -9.94
CA ALA A 47 4.17 -11.15 -9.35
C ALA A 47 3.98 -11.50 -7.87
N LEU A 48 2.74 -11.40 -7.37
CA LEU A 48 2.37 -11.67 -5.99
C LEU A 48 1.51 -12.93 -5.90
N SER A 49 1.60 -13.64 -4.78
CA SER A 49 0.67 -14.70 -4.41
C SER A 49 -0.73 -14.12 -4.11
N GLY A 50 -1.74 -15.00 -4.02
CA GLY A 50 -3.10 -14.60 -3.63
C GLY A 50 -3.14 -13.90 -2.26
N GLY A 51 -2.48 -14.50 -1.26
CA GLY A 51 -2.38 -13.93 0.09
C GLY A 51 -1.66 -12.58 0.13
N GLN A 52 -0.56 -12.44 -0.62
CA GLN A 52 0.13 -11.14 -0.75
C GLN A 52 -0.79 -10.07 -1.36
N ARG A 53 -1.59 -10.40 -2.38
CA ARG A 53 -2.56 -9.45 -2.94
C ARG A 53 -3.65 -9.05 -1.94
N GLN A 54 -4.10 -9.96 -1.08
CA GLN A 54 -5.03 -9.63 0.00
C GLN A 54 -4.40 -8.66 1.00
N ARG A 55 -3.15 -8.91 1.42
CA ARG A 55 -2.42 -7.99 2.30
C ARG A 55 -2.24 -6.61 1.66
N VAL A 56 -1.94 -6.52 0.36
CA VAL A 56 -1.89 -5.22 -0.35
C VAL A 56 -3.24 -4.49 -0.29
N ALA A 57 -4.36 -5.21 -0.42
CA ALA A 57 -5.68 -4.61 -0.28
C ALA A 57 -5.93 -4.05 1.12
N MET A 58 -5.51 -4.76 2.19
CA MET A 58 -5.54 -4.25 3.56
C MET A 58 -4.65 -3.02 3.72
N GLY A 59 -3.45 -3.03 3.13
CA GLY A 59 -2.50 -1.92 3.18
C GLY A 59 -3.09 -0.61 2.65
N ARG A 60 -3.92 -0.66 1.61
CA ARG A 60 -4.63 0.52 1.07
C ARG A 60 -5.58 1.17 2.09
N ALA A 61 -6.15 0.39 3.00
CA ALA A 61 -7.00 0.90 4.08
C ALA A 61 -6.13 1.48 5.21
N ILE A 62 -5.07 0.75 5.60
CA ILE A 62 -4.17 1.14 6.71
C ILE A 62 -3.51 2.49 6.45
N VAL A 63 -2.97 2.72 5.25
CA VAL A 63 -2.26 3.99 4.94
C VAL A 63 -3.14 5.24 5.01
N ARG A 64 -4.47 5.07 5.04
CA ARG A 64 -5.42 6.18 5.20
C ARG A 64 -5.67 6.58 6.65
N GLU A 65 -5.12 5.83 7.61
CA GLU A 65 -5.32 6.04 9.06
C GLU A 65 -6.81 6.26 9.45
N PRO A 66 -7.71 5.33 9.07
CA PRO A 66 -9.11 5.48 9.43
C PRO A 66 -9.29 5.31 10.93
N GLN A 67 -10.17 6.11 11.53
CA GLN A 67 -10.50 5.99 12.96
C GLN A 67 -11.19 4.66 13.30
N VAL A 68 -11.80 3.99 12.32
CA VAL A 68 -12.51 2.72 12.46
C VAL A 68 -12.24 1.84 11.24
N PHE A 69 -11.96 0.55 11.46
CA PHE A 69 -11.94 -0.49 10.43
C PHE A 69 -13.26 -1.30 10.51
N LEU A 70 -13.91 -1.56 9.37
CA LEU A 70 -15.14 -2.35 9.25
C LEU A 70 -14.86 -3.70 8.59
#